data_AF-A0A3D6EB78-F1
#
_entry.id   AF-A0A3D6EB78-F1
#
_cell.length_a   1.000
_cell.length_b   1.000
_cell.length_c   1.000
_cell.angle_alpha   90.00
_cell.angle_beta   90.00
_cell.angle_gamma   90.00
#
_symmetry.space_group_name_H-M   'P 1'
#
loop_
_entity.id
_entity.type
_entity.pdbx_description
1 polymer ?
#
loop_
_entity_poly.entity_id
_entity_poly.type
_entity_poly.pdbx_seq_one_letter_code
_entity_poly.pdbx_strand_id
1 'polypeptide(L)'
;QKVMRQWCLRVSAYAQRLLDGLDTIDWSDSLKETQRNWIGRSEGAEMEFKVVGSDVTFTIFTTRADTIFGVTFMVLAPESEYVAQVTTPEQKTAVDAYIDQIKHRTERERLMDRSVSGVFSGAYAVNPLNGKEIPIWISDYVLAGYGTGAIMAV
;
A
#
# COMPACT_ATOMS: atom_id res chain seq x y z
N GLN A 1 16.79 -3.36 3.90
CA GLN A 1 16.98 -2.24 4.87
C GLN A 1 16.89 -2.85 6.27
N LYS A 2 17.78 -2.50 7.21
CA LYS A 2 17.75 -3.12 8.56
C LYS A 2 16.74 -2.38 9.42
N VAL A 3 15.75 -3.09 9.98
CA VAL A 3 14.78 -2.48 10.90
C VAL A 3 15.53 -2.03 12.16
N MET A 4 15.66 -0.72 12.34
CA MET A 4 16.34 -0.12 13.48
C MET A 4 15.64 1.16 13.90
N ARG A 5 15.64 1.45 15.20
CA ARG A 5 15.08 2.71 15.71
C ARG A 5 16.01 3.86 15.30
N GLN A 6 15.47 4.84 14.58
CA GLN A 6 16.20 6.02 14.14
C GLN A 6 15.44 7.30 14.48
N TRP A 7 16.16 8.42 14.54
CA TRP A 7 15.56 9.74 14.59
C TRP A 7 15.18 10.17 13.17
N CYS A 8 13.92 10.57 13.00
CA CYS A 8 13.39 11.04 11.72
C CYS A 8 12.84 12.47 11.89
N LEU A 9 13.11 13.34 10.92
CA LEU A 9 12.48 14.65 10.85
C LEU A 9 11.11 14.51 10.19
N ARG A 10 10.06 15.06 10.80
CA ARG A 10 8.68 15.01 10.27
C ARG A 10 8.47 16.05 9.15
N VAL A 11 9.26 15.96 8.08
CA VAL A 11 9.19 16.87 6.92
C VAL A 11 7.83 16.78 6.23
N SER A 12 7.19 15.61 6.26
CA SER A 12 5.84 15.39 5.71
C SER A 12 4.77 16.33 6.29
N ALA A 13 4.93 16.82 7.52
CA ALA A 13 4.01 17.81 8.11
C ALA A 13 4.02 19.16 7.36
N TYR A 14 5.06 19.42 6.56
CA TYR A 14 5.22 20.63 5.76
C TYR A 14 5.03 20.38 4.27
N ALA A 15 4.63 19.16 3.84
CA ALA A 15 4.54 18.80 2.43
C ALA A 15 3.70 19.79 1.61
N GLN A 16 2.54 20.20 2.15
CA GLN A 16 1.67 21.18 1.48
C GLN A 16 2.36 22.53 1.29
N ARG A 17 2.96 23.06 2.37
CA ARG A 17 3.69 24.33 2.33
C ARG A 17 4.91 24.27 1.42
N LEU A 18 5.60 23.13 1.34
CA LEU A 18 6.73 22.93 0.43
C LEU A 18 6.28 22.98 -1.02
N LEU A 19 5.14 22.35 -1.36
CA LEU A 19 4.55 22.43 -2.69
C LEU A 19 4.14 23.86 -3.06
N ASP A 20 3.36 24.51 -2.20
CA ASP A 20 2.90 25.88 -2.42
C ASP A 20 4.07 26.87 -2.53
N GLY A 21 5.16 26.60 -1.81
CA GLY A 21 6.38 27.39 -1.87
C GLY A 21 7.05 27.37 -3.25
N LEU A 22 6.99 26.26 -4.00
CA LEU A 22 7.63 26.12 -5.32
C LEU A 22 7.10 27.14 -6.35
N ASP A 23 5.89 27.64 -6.15
CA ASP A 23 5.29 28.63 -7.05
C ASP A 23 5.84 30.04 -6.84
N THR A 24 6.48 30.30 -5.69
CA THR A 24 7.00 31.62 -5.31
C THR A 24 8.52 31.77 -5.48
N ILE A 25 9.25 30.66 -5.62
CA ILE A 25 10.72 30.67 -5.73
C ILE A 25 11.18 30.78 -7.17
N ASP A 26 12.29 31.48 -7.39
CA ASP A 26 12.92 31.63 -8.70
C ASP A 26 13.92 30.49 -8.97
N TRP A 27 13.37 29.29 -9.18
CA TRP A 27 14.11 28.10 -9.60
C TRP A 27 13.69 27.68 -11.01
N SER A 28 14.55 26.91 -11.69
CA SER A 28 14.20 26.34 -12.99
C SER A 28 12.99 25.40 -12.88
N ASP A 29 12.18 25.35 -13.94
CA ASP A 29 10.98 24.49 -13.98
C ASP A 29 11.34 23.02 -13.76
N SER A 30 12.49 22.58 -14.28
CA SER A 30 13.01 21.21 -14.08
C SER A 30 13.24 20.88 -12.60
N LEU A 31 13.79 21.81 -11.81
CA LEU A 31 13.99 21.60 -10.38
C LEU A 31 12.66 21.61 -9.63
N LYS A 32 11.74 22.51 -9.98
CA LYS A 32 10.40 22.54 -9.39
C LYS A 32 9.65 21.23 -9.66
N GLU A 33 9.68 20.74 -10.90
CA GLU A 33 9.06 19.47 -11.27
C GLU A 33 9.68 18.28 -10.53
N THR A 34 11.01 18.25 -10.39
CA THR A 34 11.67 17.20 -9.61
C THR A 34 11.17 17.18 -8.16
N GLN A 35 10.99 18.34 -7.54
CA GLN A 35 10.45 18.46 -6.17
C GLN A 35 8.96 18.11 -6.10
N ARG A 36 8.14 18.56 -7.05
CA ARG A 36 6.70 18.19 -7.10
C ARG A 36 6.54 16.68 -7.21
N ASN A 37 7.31 16.04 -8.10
CA ASN A 37 7.29 14.59 -8.27
C ASN A 37 7.81 13.85 -7.03
N TRP A 38 8.82 14.39 -6.33
CA TRP A 38 9.34 13.79 -5.10
C TRP A 38 8.35 13.91 -3.93
N ILE A 39 7.66 15.04 -3.80
CA ILE A 39 6.62 15.22 -2.77
C ILE A 39 5.40 14.36 -3.11
N GLY A 40 5.03 14.27 -4.40
CA GLY A 40 4.07 13.28 -4.91
C GLY A 40 2.67 13.38 -4.30
N ARG A 41 2.15 14.60 -4.08
CA ARG A 41 0.81 14.77 -3.49
C ARG A 41 -0.25 14.13 -4.38
N SER A 42 -1.04 13.26 -3.78
CA SER A 42 -2.21 12.64 -4.38
C SER A 42 -3.43 12.95 -3.53
N GLU A 43 -4.54 13.31 -4.16
CA GLU A 43 -5.84 13.42 -3.48
C GLU A 43 -6.67 12.17 -3.79
N GLY A 44 -7.29 11.63 -2.77
CA GLY A 44 -8.03 10.38 -2.87
C GLY A 44 -8.98 10.18 -1.70
N ALA A 45 -9.54 8.98 -1.64
CA ALA A 45 -10.43 8.55 -0.58
C ALA A 45 -9.79 7.41 0.22
N GLU A 46 -10.07 7.40 1.51
CA GLU A 46 -9.83 6.25 2.38
C GLU A 46 -11.12 5.45 2.53
N MET A 47 -11.01 4.13 2.53
CA MET A 47 -12.15 3.23 2.69
C MET A 47 -11.81 2.06 3.59
N GLU A 48 -12.69 1.74 4.53
CA GLU A 48 -12.54 0.59 5.42
C GLU A 48 -13.17 -0.66 4.82
N PHE A 49 -12.42 -1.76 4.88
CA PHE A 49 -12.86 -3.09 4.48
C PHE A 49 -12.83 -4.01 5.69
N LYS A 50 -13.92 -4.76 5.90
CA LYS A 50 -14.03 -5.75 6.98
C LYS A 50 -13.63 -7.12 6.46
N VAL A 51 -12.80 -7.84 7.22
CA VAL A 51 -12.44 -9.23 6.93
C VAL A 51 -13.61 -10.15 7.25
N VAL A 52 -13.95 -11.05 6.33
CA VAL A 52 -15.05 -12.01 6.49
C VAL A 52 -14.77 -12.91 7.69
N GLY A 53 -15.76 -13.05 8.59
CA GLY A 53 -15.65 -13.92 9.77
C GLY A 53 -14.69 -13.43 10.86
N SER A 54 -14.27 -12.17 10.80
CA SER A 54 -13.36 -11.55 11.78
C SER A 54 -13.82 -10.12 12.13
N ASP A 55 -13.38 -9.61 13.27
CA ASP A 55 -13.56 -8.19 13.66
C ASP A 55 -12.45 -7.28 13.12
N VAL A 56 -11.50 -7.86 12.38
CA VAL A 56 -10.42 -7.13 11.73
C VAL A 56 -10.99 -6.28 10.59
N THR A 57 -10.69 -4.99 10.63
CA THR A 57 -10.89 -4.05 9.53
C THR A 57 -9.54 -3.50 9.10
N PHE A 58 -9.42 -3.17 7.82
CA PHE A 58 -8.24 -2.45 7.32
C PHE A 58 -8.67 -1.37 6.33
N THR A 59 -7.91 -0.27 6.34
CA THR A 59 -8.18 0.89 5.49
C THR A 59 -7.33 0.79 4.21
N ILE A 60 -7.93 1.11 3.07
CA ILE A 60 -7.21 1.35 1.82
C ILE A 60 -7.22 2.83 1.47
N PHE A 61 -6.24 3.26 0.67
CA PHE A 61 -6.24 4.54 -0.01
C PHE A 61 -6.41 4.33 -1.52
N THR A 62 -7.25 5.13 -2.17
CA THR A 62 -7.40 5.13 -3.64
C THR A 62 -7.66 6.54 -4.17
N THR A 63 -7.06 6.88 -5.30
CA THR A 63 -7.39 8.09 -6.07
C THR A 63 -8.58 7.89 -7.00
N ARG A 64 -9.06 6.65 -7.15
CA ARG A 64 -10.16 6.23 -8.02
C ARG A 64 -11.29 5.61 -7.21
N ALA A 65 -11.89 6.38 -6.31
CA ALA A 65 -13.02 5.91 -5.49
C ALA A 65 -14.24 5.50 -6.33
N ASP A 66 -14.35 6.02 -7.55
CA ASP A 66 -15.40 5.70 -8.51
C ASP A 66 -15.37 4.23 -8.98
N THR A 67 -14.21 3.57 -8.95
CA THR A 67 -14.04 2.20 -9.46
C THR A 67 -14.30 1.11 -8.43
N ILE A 68 -14.68 1.49 -7.21
CA ILE A 68 -14.88 0.60 -6.06
C ILE A 68 -15.85 -0.57 -6.29
N PHE A 69 -16.85 -0.40 -7.15
CA PHE A 69 -17.80 -1.46 -7.48
C PHE A 69 -17.19 -2.58 -8.33
N GLY A 70 -16.09 -2.28 -9.03
CA GLY A 70 -15.36 -3.21 -9.89
C GLY A 70 -14.23 -3.95 -9.18
N VAL A 71 -14.03 -3.77 -7.88
CA VAL A 71 -12.93 -4.42 -7.16
C VAL A 71 -13.08 -5.94 -7.21
N THR A 72 -12.03 -6.60 -7.69
CA THR A 72 -11.98 -8.05 -7.88
C THR A 72 -11.09 -8.76 -6.87
N PHE A 73 -10.05 -8.10 -6.36
CA PHE A 73 -9.21 -8.59 -5.28
C PHE A 73 -8.57 -7.43 -4.50
N MET A 74 -8.17 -7.69 -3.25
CA MET A 74 -7.42 -6.76 -2.41
C MET A 74 -5.98 -7.22 -2.32
N VAL A 75 -5.04 -6.29 -2.15
CA VAL A 75 -3.62 -6.61 -2.01
C VAL A 75 -3.01 -5.87 -0.83
N LEU A 76 -2.35 -6.61 0.05
CA LEU A 76 -1.60 -6.10 1.20
C LEU A 76 -0.10 -6.14 0.91
N ALA A 77 0.62 -5.14 1.39
CA ALA A 77 2.08 -5.17 1.45
C ALA A 77 2.56 -6.31 2.37
N PRO A 78 3.63 -7.05 2.03
CA PRO A 78 4.14 -8.16 2.85
C PRO A 78 4.56 -7.76 4.26
N GLU A 79 4.91 -6.49 4.47
CA GLU A 79 5.30 -5.91 5.75
C GLU A 79 4.12 -5.40 6.59
N SER A 80 2.88 -5.49 6.06
CA SER A 80 1.69 -5.01 6.74
C SER A 80 1.35 -5.85 7.97
N GLU A 81 0.97 -5.20 9.07
CA GLU A 81 0.53 -5.88 10.30
C GLU A 81 -0.75 -6.69 10.11
N TYR A 82 -1.55 -6.36 9.09
CA TYR A 82 -2.76 -7.09 8.75
C TYR A 82 -2.48 -8.48 8.18
N VAL A 83 -1.29 -8.71 7.60
CA VAL A 83 -0.92 -10.00 7.00
C VAL A 83 -1.07 -11.13 8.01
N ALA A 84 -0.55 -10.94 9.23
CA ALA A 84 -0.65 -11.93 10.29
C ALA A 84 -2.09 -12.17 10.78
N GLN A 85 -2.99 -11.19 10.60
CA GLN A 85 -4.37 -11.24 11.05
C GLN A 85 -5.32 -11.86 10.03
N VAL A 86 -5.00 -11.74 8.74
CA VAL A 86 -5.83 -12.27 7.64
C VAL A 86 -5.35 -13.61 7.11
N THR A 87 -4.14 -14.05 7.47
CA THR A 87 -3.61 -15.33 7.00
C THR A 87 -4.30 -16.50 7.70
N THR A 88 -4.95 -17.36 6.93
CA THR A 88 -5.59 -18.56 7.49
C THR A 88 -4.56 -19.64 7.85
N PRO A 89 -4.87 -20.56 8.77
CA PRO A 89 -3.95 -21.63 9.16
C PRO A 89 -3.47 -22.48 7.97
N GLU A 90 -4.33 -22.69 6.96
CA GLU A 90 -4.02 -23.49 5.77
C GLU A 90 -3.03 -22.79 4.85
N GLN A 91 -3.07 -21.45 4.78
CA GLN A 91 -2.19 -20.66 3.93
C GLN A 91 -0.91 -20.20 4.63
N LYS A 92 -0.82 -20.34 5.95
CA LYS A 92 0.29 -19.86 6.77
C LYS A 92 1.67 -20.27 6.24
N THR A 93 1.86 -21.54 5.90
CA THR A 93 3.15 -22.03 5.37
C THR A 93 3.54 -21.35 4.05
N ALA A 94 2.57 -21.14 3.15
CA ALA A 94 2.82 -20.50 1.86
C ALA A 94 3.11 -19.00 2.03
N VAL A 95 2.36 -18.33 2.92
CA VAL A 95 2.54 -16.92 3.24
C VAL A 95 3.89 -16.66 3.92
N ASP A 96 4.26 -17.47 4.91
CA ASP A 96 5.54 -17.33 5.62
C ASP A 96 6.72 -17.53 4.65
N ALA A 97 6.65 -18.54 3.77
CA ALA A 97 7.65 -18.77 2.74
C ALA A 97 7.77 -17.59 1.75
N TYR A 98 6.63 -17.00 1.35
CA TYR A 98 6.61 -15.83 0.48
C TYR A 98 7.24 -14.61 1.15
N ILE A 99 6.86 -14.33 2.41
CA ILE A 99 7.42 -13.22 3.18
C ILE A 99 8.93 -13.38 3.34
N ASP A 100 9.42 -14.59 3.62
CA ASP A 100 10.85 -14.86 3.75
C ASP A 100 11.62 -14.68 2.43
N GLN A 101 11.04 -15.10 1.30
CA GLN A 101 11.61 -14.83 -0.03
C GLN A 101 11.76 -13.32 -0.28
N ILE A 102 10.77 -12.54 0.12
CA ILE A 102 10.70 -11.10 -0.14
C ILE A 102 11.57 -10.29 0.81
N LYS A 103 11.78 -10.71 2.06
CA LYS A 103 12.66 -10.04 3.04
C LYS A 103 14.09 -9.80 2.52
N HIS A 104 14.55 -10.64 1.59
CA HIS A 104 15.87 -10.53 0.99
C HIS A 104 15.94 -9.55 -0.17
N ARG A 105 14.80 -9.08 -0.69
CA ARG A 105 14.73 -8.10 -1.78
C ARG A 105 14.71 -6.68 -1.22
N THR A 106 15.40 -5.78 -1.90
CA THR A 106 15.34 -4.35 -1.65
C THR A 106 14.14 -3.72 -2.37
N GLU A 107 13.61 -2.62 -1.85
CA GLU A 107 12.54 -1.85 -2.51
C GLU A 107 12.95 -1.43 -3.94
N ARG A 108 14.22 -1.09 -4.16
CA ARG A 108 14.74 -0.77 -5.50
C ARG A 108 14.68 -1.97 -6.45
N GLU A 109 14.99 -3.18 -5.97
CA GLU A 109 14.88 -4.40 -6.79
C GLU A 109 13.42 -4.70 -7.14
N ARG A 110 12.48 -4.45 -6.22
CA ARG A 110 11.03 -4.59 -6.46
C ARG A 110 10.54 -3.61 -7.53
N LEU A 111 11.01 -2.37 -7.51
CA LEU A 111 10.66 -1.34 -8.50
C LEU A 111 11.24 -1.62 -9.90
N MET A 112 12.38 -2.32 -9.99
CA MET A 112 13.03 -2.66 -11.26
C MET A 112 12.49 -3.96 -11.87
N ASP A 113 12.02 -4.89 -11.04
CA ASP A 113 11.41 -6.13 -11.49
C ASP A 113 10.01 -5.86 -12.06
N ARG A 114 9.78 -6.37 -13.27
CA ARG A 114 8.48 -6.24 -13.95
C ARG A 114 7.56 -7.43 -13.68
N SER A 115 8.08 -8.48 -13.04
CA SER A 115 7.28 -9.64 -12.66
C SER A 115 6.52 -9.35 -11.37
N VAL A 116 5.19 -9.45 -11.44
CA VAL A 116 4.32 -9.33 -10.27
C VAL A 116 4.18 -10.72 -9.65
N SER A 117 4.52 -10.82 -8.37
CA SER A 117 4.36 -12.05 -7.59
C SER A 117 3.36 -11.82 -6.46
N GLY A 118 2.71 -12.87 -5.97
CA GLY A 118 1.81 -12.75 -4.83
C GLY A 118 1.33 -14.10 -4.32
N VAL A 119 0.87 -14.11 -3.08
CA VAL A 119 0.34 -15.29 -2.39
C VAL A 119 -1.05 -14.99 -1.84
N PHE A 120 -1.95 -15.95 -1.97
CA PHE A 120 -3.31 -15.83 -1.43
C PHE A 120 -3.27 -16.01 0.10
N SER A 121 -3.90 -15.09 0.84
CA SER A 121 -3.91 -15.15 2.32
C SER A 121 -4.85 -16.23 2.88
N GLY A 122 -5.81 -16.71 2.09
CA GLY A 122 -6.88 -17.57 2.57
C GLY A 122 -8.13 -16.80 3.02
N ALA A 123 -8.01 -15.50 3.25
CA ALA A 123 -9.11 -14.65 3.71
C ALA A 123 -9.72 -13.80 2.60
N TYR A 124 -10.92 -13.33 2.92
CA TYR A 124 -11.72 -12.45 2.09
C TYR A 124 -12.08 -11.19 2.87
N ALA A 125 -12.19 -10.07 2.16
CA ALA A 125 -12.75 -8.82 2.67
C ALA A 125 -14.14 -8.59 2.08
N VAL A 126 -15.00 -7.88 2.81
CA VAL A 126 -16.33 -7.49 2.32
C VAL A 126 -16.25 -6.09 1.74
N ASN A 127 -16.68 -5.95 0.48
CA ASN A 127 -16.87 -4.63 -0.12
C ASN A 127 -18.00 -3.88 0.61
N PRO A 128 -17.75 -2.70 1.19
CA PRO A 128 -18.74 -2.00 2.00
C PRO A 128 -19.94 -1.48 1.19
N LEU A 129 -19.82 -1.36 -0.14
CA LEU A 129 -20.86 -0.78 -1.00
C LEU A 129 -21.77 -1.81 -1.67
N ASN A 130 -21.24 -3.00 -1.96
CA ASN A 130 -22.01 -4.05 -2.65
C ASN A 130 -22.09 -5.38 -1.88
N GLY A 131 -21.41 -5.49 -0.73
CA GLY A 131 -21.44 -6.67 0.14
C GLY A 131 -20.73 -7.91 -0.43
N LYS A 132 -20.05 -7.81 -1.58
CA LYS A 132 -19.34 -8.95 -2.18
C LYS A 132 -18.07 -9.27 -1.40
N GLU A 133 -17.78 -10.55 -1.29
CA GLU A 133 -16.50 -11.06 -0.77
C GLU A 133 -15.42 -10.91 -1.83
N ILE A 134 -14.29 -10.35 -1.42
CA ILE A 134 -13.14 -10.02 -2.26
C ILE A 134 -11.92 -10.73 -1.68
N PRO A 135 -11.22 -11.59 -2.45
CA PRO A 135 -10.05 -12.30 -1.95
C PRO A 135 -8.91 -11.34 -1.60
N ILE A 136 -8.23 -11.60 -0.48
CA ILE A 136 -7.09 -10.81 -0.01
C ILE A 136 -5.78 -11.52 -0.40
N TRP A 137 -4.94 -10.83 -1.15
CA TRP A 137 -3.63 -11.27 -1.58
C TRP A 137 -2.52 -10.49 -0.88
N ILE A 138 -1.34 -11.08 -0.83
CA ILE A 138 -0.13 -10.45 -0.32
C ILE A 138 0.86 -10.39 -1.47
N SER A 139 1.34 -9.19 -1.81
CA SER A 139 2.21 -9.00 -2.98
C SER A 139 3.25 -7.94 -2.74
N ASP A 140 4.46 -8.24 -3.19
CA ASP A 140 5.62 -7.37 -3.15
C ASP A 140 5.56 -6.16 -4.11
N TYR A 141 4.51 -6.09 -4.93
CA TYR A 141 4.14 -4.92 -5.74
C TYR A 141 3.58 -3.76 -4.89
N VAL A 142 2.96 -4.05 -3.75
CA VAL A 142 2.39 -3.01 -2.86
C VAL A 142 3.44 -2.55 -1.86
N LEU A 143 3.66 -1.23 -1.80
CA LEU A 143 4.64 -0.64 -0.91
C LEU A 143 4.00 -0.23 0.41
N ALA A 144 4.51 -0.73 1.53
CA ALA A 144 4.00 -0.40 2.87
C ALA A 144 4.10 1.10 3.21
N GLY A 145 5.03 1.83 2.59
CA GLY A 145 5.23 3.27 2.79
C GLY A 145 4.30 4.17 1.98
N TYR A 146 3.47 3.62 1.09
CA TYR A 146 2.56 4.38 0.24
C TYR A 146 1.10 4.13 0.63
N GLY A 147 0.34 5.23 0.82
CA GLY A 147 -1.03 5.16 1.30
C GLY A 147 -1.11 4.46 2.66
N THR A 148 -1.90 3.40 2.74
CA THR A 148 -2.09 2.57 3.94
C THR A 148 -1.35 1.23 3.88
N GLY A 149 -0.54 0.99 2.84
CA GLY A 149 0.08 -0.31 2.59
C GLY A 149 -0.92 -1.40 2.16
N ALA A 150 -2.12 -1.01 1.76
CA ALA A 150 -3.17 -1.86 1.22
C ALA A 150 -3.86 -1.18 0.03
N ILE A 151 -4.12 -1.93 -1.04
CA ILE A 151 -4.78 -1.42 -2.24
C ILE A 151 -5.96 -2.31 -2.64
N MET A 152 -6.88 -1.72 -3.38
CA MET A 152 -7.88 -2.46 -4.15
C MET A 152 -7.41 -2.63 -5.59
N ALA A 153 -7.69 -3.79 -6.17
CA ALA A 153 -7.47 -4.05 -7.58
C ALA A 153 -8.81 -4.12 -8.32
N VAL A 154 -8.91 -3.35 -9.39
CA VAL A 154 -10.07 -3.27 -10.30
C VAL A 154 -9.67 -3.82 -11.65
#